data_AF-A0A0F9EBP2-F1
#
_entry.id   AF-A0A0F9EBP2-F1
#
_cell.length_a   1.000
_cell.length_b   1.000
_cell.length_c   1.000
_cell.angle_alpha   90.00
_cell.angle_beta   90.00
_cell.angle_gamma   90.00
#
_symmetry.space_group_name_H-M   'P 1'
#
loop_
_entity.id
_entity.type
_entity.pdbx_description
1 polymer ?
#
loop_
_entity_poly.entity_id
_entity_poly.type
_entity_poly.pdbx_seq_one_letter_code
_entity_poly.pdbx_strand_id
1 'polypeptide(L)'
;MSEIDWSSDIRRRREEARRKASLDRGDLPFCSYLQDQAGLPLLVKRAAAQDLKECRWSREQVAEGLSKLIGRQISLAQIDAMIAETKTHRLPAELIPAWVRITGSARILDLVCAECGLWLADETEHDLAELSRAELDREKAAGKADELRKRLAGEA
;
A
#
# COMPACT_ATOMS: atom_id res chain seq x y z
N MET A 1 17.10 3.16 -28.57
CA MET A 1 16.05 3.21 -27.53
C MET A 1 16.76 3.17 -26.19
N SER A 2 16.69 4.25 -25.40
CA SER A 2 17.34 4.29 -24.09
C SER A 2 16.69 3.29 -23.14
N GLU A 3 17.50 2.49 -22.47
CA GLU A 3 17.07 1.60 -21.40
C GLU A 3 16.41 2.44 -20.29
N ILE A 4 15.11 2.28 -20.08
CA ILE A 4 14.39 2.96 -19.01
C ILE A 4 14.93 2.39 -17.69
N ASP A 5 15.68 3.19 -16.93
CA ASP A 5 16.15 2.82 -15.61
C ASP A 5 15.00 2.92 -14.61
N TRP A 6 14.19 1.86 -14.60
CA TRP A 6 13.09 1.70 -13.67
C TRP A 6 13.58 1.72 -12.21
N SER A 7 14.81 1.29 -11.93
CA SER A 7 15.27 1.11 -10.55
C SER A 7 15.48 2.44 -9.82
N SER A 8 16.22 3.37 -10.43
CA SER A 8 16.47 4.70 -9.85
C SER A 8 15.21 5.55 -9.80
N ASP A 9 14.38 5.44 -10.83
CA ASP A 9 13.17 6.21 -10.99
C ASP A 9 12.03 5.75 -10.06
N ILE A 10 11.94 4.43 -9.80
CA ILE A 10 11.07 3.84 -8.77
C ILE A 10 11.55 4.27 -7.37
N ARG A 11 12.86 4.29 -7.10
CA ARG A 11 13.40 4.71 -5.80
C ARG A 11 13.09 6.18 -5.52
N ARG A 12 13.34 7.08 -6.48
CA ARG A 12 12.98 8.50 -6.40
C ARG A 12 11.47 8.70 -6.20
N ARG A 13 10.64 7.89 -6.85
CA ARG A 13 9.18 8.00 -6.72
C ARG A 13 8.61 7.48 -5.43
N ARG A 14 9.22 6.46 -4.83
CA ARG A 14 8.90 6.10 -3.44
C ARG A 14 9.07 7.32 -2.54
N GLU A 15 10.13 8.11 -2.73
CA GLU A 15 10.37 9.34 -1.97
C GLU A 15 9.37 10.46 -2.29
N GLU A 16 9.00 10.66 -3.56
CA GLU A 16 7.99 11.65 -3.95
C GLU A 16 6.58 11.27 -3.48
N ALA A 17 6.18 10.00 -3.62
CA ALA A 17 4.91 9.49 -3.12
C ALA A 17 4.84 9.53 -1.58
N ARG A 18 5.95 9.24 -0.88
CA ARG A 18 6.08 9.47 0.57
C ARG A 18 5.81 10.92 0.94
N ARG A 19 6.42 11.86 0.21
CA ARG A 19 6.27 13.30 0.45
C ARG A 19 4.86 13.80 0.14
N LYS A 20 4.20 13.24 -0.88
CA LYS A 20 2.81 13.58 -1.22
C LYS A 20 1.81 12.97 -0.23
N ALA A 21 2.00 11.71 0.16
CA ALA A 21 1.20 11.04 1.19
C ALA A 21 1.36 11.67 2.59
N SER A 22 2.52 12.28 2.91
CA SER A 22 2.65 13.08 4.14
C SER A 22 1.91 14.43 4.07
N LEU A 23 1.67 14.98 2.88
CA LEU A 23 1.03 16.28 2.67
C LEU A 23 -0.50 16.18 2.54
N ASP A 24 -1.03 15.10 1.96
CA ASP A 24 -2.48 14.91 1.74
C ASP A 24 -3.21 14.24 2.94
N ARG A 25 -2.51 13.94 4.05
CA ARG A 25 -3.02 13.10 5.15
C ARG A 25 -4.05 13.77 6.08
N GLY A 26 -4.45 15.02 5.81
CA GLY A 26 -5.48 15.74 6.55
C GLY A 26 -6.93 15.28 6.28
N ASP A 27 -7.14 14.58 5.16
CA ASP A 27 -8.45 14.08 4.73
C ASP A 27 -8.30 12.68 4.14
N LEU A 28 -7.90 11.68 4.94
CA LEU A 28 -8.19 10.30 4.53
C LEU A 28 -9.71 10.16 4.64
N PRO A 29 -10.45 10.14 3.52
CA PRO A 29 -11.89 10.05 3.59
C PRO A 29 -12.18 8.73 4.28
N PHE A 30 -12.81 8.83 5.45
CA PHE A 30 -13.40 7.71 6.15
C PHE A 30 -14.05 6.80 5.11
N CYS A 31 -13.38 5.68 4.83
CA CYS A 31 -13.66 4.71 3.79
C CYS A 31 -14.82 5.07 2.86
N SER A 32 -14.65 6.05 1.96
CA SER A 32 -15.71 6.40 1.01
C SER A 32 -15.99 5.26 0.03
N TYR A 33 -15.06 4.31 -0.07
CA TYR A 33 -15.21 3.06 -0.81
C TYR A 33 -16.17 2.06 -0.13
N LEU A 34 -16.30 2.05 1.20
CA LEU A 34 -17.30 1.21 1.90
C LEU A 34 -18.74 1.71 1.72
N GLN A 35 -18.94 2.89 1.13
CA GLN A 35 -20.26 3.42 0.78
C GLN A 35 -20.70 2.98 -0.63
N ASP A 36 -19.81 2.43 -1.44
CA ASP A 36 -20.14 1.90 -2.77
C ASP A 36 -20.70 0.48 -2.62
N GLN A 37 -21.92 0.23 -3.12
CA GLN A 37 -22.50 -1.13 -3.11
C GLN A 37 -21.83 -2.07 -4.13
N ALA A 38 -20.85 -1.58 -4.88
CA ALA A 38 -20.04 -2.38 -5.78
C ALA A 38 -19.16 -3.37 -5.02
N GLY A 39 -19.18 -4.66 -5.41
CA GLY A 39 -18.27 -5.64 -4.84
C GLY A 39 -16.80 -5.35 -5.19
N LEU A 40 -15.88 -5.82 -4.33
CA LEU A 40 -14.42 -5.66 -4.46
C LEU A 40 -13.87 -5.82 -5.89
N PRO A 41 -14.31 -6.80 -6.73
CA PRO A 41 -13.79 -6.91 -8.10
C PRO A 41 -13.98 -5.66 -8.96
N LEU A 42 -15.09 -4.93 -8.78
CA LEU A 42 -15.36 -3.70 -9.53
C LEU A 42 -14.55 -2.53 -8.97
N LEU A 43 -14.39 -2.45 -7.65
CA LEU A 43 -13.55 -1.45 -6.98
C LEU A 43 -12.09 -1.57 -7.42
N VAL A 44 -11.55 -2.80 -7.47
CA VAL A 44 -10.18 -3.06 -7.96
C VAL A 44 -10.00 -2.60 -9.41
N LYS A 45 -11.00 -2.83 -10.27
CA LYS A 45 -10.97 -2.38 -11.68
C LYS A 45 -10.95 -0.86 -11.78
N ARG A 46 -11.80 -0.18 -11.02
CA ARG A 46 -11.85 1.30 -10.94
C ARG A 46 -10.54 1.87 -10.42
N ALA A 47 -9.99 1.28 -9.36
CA ALA A 47 -8.70 1.67 -8.80
C ALA A 47 -7.58 1.52 -9.83
N ALA A 48 -7.48 0.37 -10.50
CA ALA A 48 -6.47 0.15 -11.54
C ALA A 48 -6.64 1.11 -12.73
N ALA A 49 -7.88 1.36 -13.17
CA ALA A 49 -8.14 2.31 -14.23
C ALA A 49 -7.75 3.74 -13.83
N GLN A 50 -7.97 4.12 -12.57
CA GLN A 50 -7.55 5.42 -12.03
C GLN A 50 -6.03 5.53 -11.91
N ASP A 51 -5.36 4.49 -11.42
CA ASP A 51 -3.90 4.44 -11.33
C ASP A 51 -3.26 4.65 -12.70
N LEU A 52 -3.80 4.03 -13.77
CA LEU A 52 -3.31 4.23 -15.13
C LEU A 52 -3.55 5.64 -15.67
N LYS A 53 -4.61 6.32 -15.24
CA LYS A 53 -4.88 7.73 -15.62
C LYS A 53 -3.94 8.70 -14.90
N GLU A 54 -3.60 8.41 -13.64
CA GLU A 54 -2.79 9.27 -12.78
C GLU A 54 -1.28 9.00 -12.93
N CYS A 55 -0.89 7.82 -13.40
CA CYS A 55 0.51 7.50 -13.61
C CYS A 55 1.09 8.24 -14.83
N ARG A 56 2.41 8.54 -14.79
CA ARG A 56 3.08 9.23 -15.91
C ARG A 56 3.35 8.34 -17.13
N TRP A 57 3.14 7.04 -16.99
CA TRP A 57 3.57 6.04 -17.96
C TRP A 57 2.45 5.76 -18.96
N SER A 58 2.81 5.56 -20.22
CA SER A 58 1.86 5.01 -21.19
C SER A 58 1.45 3.59 -20.78
N ARG A 59 0.29 3.12 -21.23
CA ARG A 59 -0.17 1.77 -20.89
C ARG A 59 0.78 0.70 -21.43
N GLU A 60 1.42 0.96 -22.57
CA GLU A 60 2.46 0.11 -23.16
C GLU A 60 3.69 0.05 -22.26
N GLN A 61 4.15 1.19 -21.74
CA GLN A 61 5.26 1.25 -20.79
C GLN A 61 4.93 0.52 -19.48
N VAL A 62 3.68 0.63 -19.01
CA VAL A 62 3.22 -0.15 -17.84
C VAL A 62 3.24 -1.65 -18.15
N ALA A 63 2.78 -2.08 -19.31
CA ALA A 63 2.83 -3.48 -19.72
C ALA A 63 4.26 -4.02 -19.81
N GLU A 64 5.17 -3.24 -20.37
CA GLU A 64 6.59 -3.58 -20.43
C GLU A 64 7.19 -3.68 -19.02
N GLY A 65 6.94 -2.69 -18.16
CA GLY A 65 7.39 -2.69 -16.77
C GLY A 65 6.87 -3.90 -15.98
N LEU A 66 5.58 -4.21 -16.13
CA LEU A 66 4.96 -5.37 -15.47
C LEU A 66 5.61 -6.66 -15.96
N SER A 67 5.85 -6.77 -17.26
CA SER A 67 6.49 -7.94 -17.85
C SER A 67 7.90 -8.17 -17.28
N LYS A 68 8.68 -7.09 -17.18
CA LYS A 68 10.04 -7.10 -16.62
C LYS A 68 10.04 -7.50 -15.14
N LEU A 69 9.15 -6.93 -14.33
CA LEU A 69 9.12 -7.20 -12.88
C LEU A 69 8.60 -8.59 -12.53
N ILE A 70 7.67 -9.13 -13.32
CA ILE A 70 7.06 -10.44 -13.07
C ILE A 70 7.85 -11.58 -13.73
N GLY A 71 8.66 -11.27 -14.75
CA GLY A 71 9.41 -12.28 -15.51
C GLY A 71 8.55 -13.08 -16.50
N ARG A 72 7.36 -12.58 -16.84
CA ARG A 72 6.50 -13.15 -17.90
C ARG A 72 5.92 -12.04 -18.76
N GLN A 73 5.70 -12.30 -20.05
CA GLN A 73 5.10 -11.32 -20.94
C GLN A 73 3.66 -10.99 -20.50
N ILE A 74 3.41 -9.71 -20.23
CA ILE A 74 2.09 -9.12 -20.03
C ILE A 74 1.82 -8.20 -21.21
N SER A 75 0.77 -8.50 -21.98
CA SER A 75 0.38 -7.67 -23.13
C SER A 75 -0.50 -6.50 -22.69
N LEU A 76 -0.49 -5.42 -23.50
CA LEU A 76 -1.41 -4.30 -23.32
C LEU A 76 -2.87 -4.77 -23.30
N ALA A 77 -3.23 -5.69 -24.21
CA ALA A 77 -4.57 -6.27 -24.28
C ALA A 77 -4.98 -7.00 -23.00
N GLN A 78 -4.04 -7.67 -22.30
CA GLN A 78 -4.30 -8.27 -21.00
C GLN A 78 -4.58 -7.21 -19.94
N ILE A 79 -3.84 -6.10 -19.91
CA ILE A 79 -4.10 -4.99 -18.99
C ILE A 79 -5.47 -4.38 -19.24
N ASP A 80 -5.76 -4.00 -20.49
CA ASP A 80 -7.06 -3.45 -20.87
C ASP A 80 -8.21 -4.42 -20.54
N ALA A 81 -7.96 -5.73 -20.63
CA ALA A 81 -8.93 -6.73 -20.22
C ALA A 81 -9.16 -6.76 -18.71
N MET A 82 -8.10 -6.66 -17.91
CA MET A 82 -8.16 -6.69 -16.45
C MET A 82 -8.84 -5.44 -15.89
N ILE A 83 -8.60 -4.25 -16.46
CA ILE A 83 -9.13 -2.97 -15.94
C ILE A 83 -10.55 -2.64 -16.40
N ALA A 84 -11.01 -3.17 -17.54
CA ALA A 84 -12.33 -2.83 -18.07
C ALA A 84 -13.46 -3.37 -17.18
N GLU A 85 -14.38 -2.51 -16.75
CA GLU A 85 -15.54 -2.87 -15.91
C GLU A 85 -16.42 -3.95 -16.55
N THR A 86 -16.55 -3.92 -17.88
CA THR A 86 -17.41 -4.84 -18.65
C THR A 86 -16.80 -6.22 -18.86
N LYS A 87 -15.51 -6.41 -18.56
CA LYS A 87 -14.80 -7.68 -18.80
C LYS A 87 -14.66 -8.50 -17.52
N THR A 88 -14.73 -9.82 -17.68
CA THR A 88 -14.66 -10.77 -16.56
C THR A 88 -13.26 -10.99 -16.00
N HIS A 89 -12.21 -10.65 -16.75
CA HIS A 89 -10.82 -10.78 -16.33
C HIS A 89 -10.57 -10.02 -15.02
N ARG A 90 -9.87 -10.67 -14.10
CA ARG A 90 -9.49 -10.12 -12.79
C ARG A 90 -8.02 -9.77 -12.79
N LEU A 91 -7.64 -8.80 -11.97
CA LEU A 91 -6.24 -8.54 -11.67
C LEU A 91 -5.71 -9.68 -10.77
N PRO A 92 -4.73 -10.46 -11.22
CA PRO A 92 -4.11 -11.49 -10.39
C PRO A 92 -3.38 -10.85 -9.21
N ALA A 93 -3.47 -11.47 -8.03
CA ALA A 93 -2.88 -10.93 -6.81
C ALA A 93 -1.34 -10.79 -6.92
N GLU A 94 -0.69 -11.68 -7.66
CA GLU A 94 0.75 -11.64 -7.89
C GLU A 94 1.20 -10.42 -8.71
N LEU A 95 0.29 -9.76 -9.45
CA LEU A 95 0.60 -8.53 -10.18
C LEU A 95 0.57 -7.30 -9.27
N ILE A 96 -0.11 -7.34 -8.12
CA ILE A 96 -0.31 -6.17 -7.26
C ILE A 96 1.03 -5.54 -6.83
N PRO A 97 2.04 -6.29 -6.35
CA PRO A 97 3.32 -5.68 -5.97
C PRO A 97 4.04 -4.99 -7.12
N ALA A 98 4.01 -5.58 -8.33
CA ALA A 98 4.61 -4.97 -9.51
C ALA A 98 3.82 -3.74 -9.97
N TRP A 99 2.49 -3.80 -9.90
CA TRP A 99 1.60 -2.68 -10.18
C TRP A 99 1.93 -1.48 -9.30
N VAL A 100 1.92 -1.66 -7.98
CA VAL A 100 2.25 -0.62 -6.99
C VAL A 100 3.62 -0.01 -7.27
N ARG A 101 4.62 -0.82 -7.63
CA ARG A 101 5.97 -0.33 -7.96
C ARG A 101 6.00 0.55 -9.21
N ILE A 102 5.23 0.22 -10.24
CA ILE A 102 5.24 0.93 -11.52
C ILE A 102 4.37 2.19 -11.48
N THR A 103 3.14 2.05 -10.96
CA THR A 103 2.18 3.15 -10.89
C THR A 103 2.49 4.10 -9.74
N GLY A 104 3.16 3.60 -8.68
CA GLY A 104 3.39 4.33 -7.44
C GLY A 104 2.16 4.42 -6.54
N SER A 105 1.06 3.73 -6.90
CA SER A 105 -0.21 3.78 -6.17
C SER A 105 -0.46 2.49 -5.40
N ALA A 106 -0.76 2.63 -4.10
CA ALA A 106 -1.14 1.52 -3.24
C ALA A 106 -2.66 1.28 -3.16
N ARG A 107 -3.47 2.01 -3.95
CA ARG A 107 -4.93 2.04 -3.87
C ARG A 107 -5.58 0.64 -3.92
N ILE A 108 -5.07 -0.24 -4.78
CA ILE A 108 -5.58 -1.61 -4.89
C ILE A 108 -5.30 -2.40 -3.61
N LEU A 109 -4.11 -2.23 -3.02
CA LEU A 109 -3.74 -2.93 -1.79
C LEU A 109 -4.56 -2.41 -0.60
N ASP A 110 -4.78 -1.09 -0.54
CA ASP A 110 -5.62 -0.45 0.48
C ASP A 110 -7.06 -0.97 0.45
N LEU A 111 -7.66 -1.10 -0.74
CA LEU A 111 -8.99 -1.71 -0.91
C LEU A 111 -9.04 -3.15 -0.40
N VAL A 112 -8.05 -3.97 -0.73
CA VAL A 112 -7.98 -5.37 -0.29
C VAL A 112 -7.83 -5.46 1.23
N CYS A 113 -6.99 -4.59 1.83
CA CYS A 113 -6.85 -4.50 3.28
C CYS A 113 -8.16 -4.09 3.95
N ALA A 114 -8.85 -3.08 3.42
CA ALA A 114 -10.12 -2.58 3.96
C ALA A 114 -11.21 -3.67 4.00
N GLU A 115 -11.34 -4.46 2.93
CA GLU A 115 -12.27 -5.61 2.89
C GLU A 115 -11.94 -6.69 3.93
N CYS A 116 -10.68 -6.76 4.35
CA CYS A 116 -10.24 -7.68 5.40
C CYS A 116 -10.33 -7.06 6.80
N GLY A 117 -10.79 -5.82 6.95
CA GLY A 117 -10.74 -5.08 8.22
C GLY A 117 -9.32 -4.73 8.68
N LEU A 118 -8.38 -4.60 7.74
CA LEU A 118 -6.98 -4.26 7.96
C LEU A 118 -6.68 -2.87 7.38
N TRP A 119 -5.56 -2.29 7.83
CA TRP A 119 -5.03 -1.03 7.30
C TRP A 119 -3.61 -1.22 6.82
N LEU A 120 -3.27 -0.53 5.73
CA LEU A 120 -1.90 -0.49 5.23
C LEU A 120 -1.14 0.61 5.97
N ALA A 121 -0.09 0.23 6.70
CA ALA A 121 0.81 1.17 7.35
C ALA A 121 2.00 1.50 6.44
N ASP A 122 2.36 2.77 6.34
CA ASP A 122 3.64 3.19 5.77
C ASP A 122 4.81 2.94 6.75
N GLU A 123 6.04 3.21 6.29
CA GLU A 123 7.25 3.02 7.11
C GLU A 123 7.23 3.90 8.36
N THR A 124 6.72 5.13 8.26
CA THR A 124 6.61 6.06 9.39
C THR A 124 5.60 5.55 10.42
N GLU A 125 4.43 5.08 9.97
CA GLU A 125 3.38 4.52 10.82
C GLU A 125 3.85 3.23 11.50
N HIS A 126 4.61 2.39 10.79
CA HIS A 126 5.27 1.24 11.37
C HIS A 126 6.27 1.64 12.46
N ASP A 127 7.14 2.61 12.21
CA ASP A 127 8.13 3.08 13.19
C ASP A 127 7.47 3.71 14.42
N LEU A 128 6.39 4.47 14.23
CA LEU A 128 5.59 5.02 15.33
C LEU A 128 4.92 3.92 16.17
N ALA A 129 4.40 2.87 15.53
CA ALA A 129 3.83 1.72 16.22
C ALA A 129 4.90 0.99 17.05
N GLU A 130 6.09 0.78 16.50
CA GLU A 130 7.21 0.15 17.20
C GLU A 130 7.73 1.00 18.37
N LEU A 131 7.82 2.32 18.19
CA LEU A 131 8.16 3.24 19.27
C LEU A 131 7.15 3.15 20.41
N SER A 132 5.86 3.22 20.08
CA SER A 132 4.77 3.15 21.06
C SER A 132 4.81 1.83 21.84
N ARG A 133 5.10 0.72 21.15
CA ARG A 133 5.27 -0.59 21.79
C ARG A 133 6.43 -0.60 22.78
N ALA A 134 7.58 -0.02 22.40
CA ALA A 134 8.74 0.08 23.28
C ALA A 134 8.50 0.98 24.50
N GLU A 135 7.64 1.99 24.39
CA GLU A 135 7.24 2.84 25.52
C GLU A 135 6.30 2.10 26.48
N LEU A 136 5.30 1.38 25.96
CA LEU A 136 4.41 0.54 26.77
C LEU A 136 5.17 -0.52 27.55
N ASP A 137 6.18 -1.15 26.94
CA ASP A 137 7.00 -2.16 27.60
C ASP A 137 7.88 -1.55 28.70
N ARG A 138 8.39 -0.32 28.49
CA ARG A 138 9.12 0.44 29.52
C ARG A 138 8.22 0.77 30.71
N GLU A 139 7.00 1.22 30.47
CA GLU A 139 6.03 1.53 31.53
C GLU A 139 5.69 0.30 32.38
N LYS A 140 5.41 -0.84 31.72
CA LYS A 140 5.16 -2.12 32.41
C LYS A 140 6.35 -2.57 33.24
N ALA A 141 7.57 -2.44 32.72
CA ALA A 141 8.79 -2.79 33.44
C ALA A 141 9.00 -1.88 34.66
N ALA A 142 8.74 -0.57 34.53
CA ALA A 142 8.82 0.37 35.63
C ALA A 142 7.80 0.06 36.74
N GLY A 143 6.54 -0.24 36.37
CA GLY A 143 5.51 -0.66 37.32
C GLY A 143 5.88 -1.94 38.07
N LYS A 144 6.41 -2.95 37.37
CA LYS A 144 6.90 -4.19 37.99
C LYS A 144 8.08 -3.94 38.92
N ALA A 145 9.01 -3.05 38.54
CA ALA A 145 10.13 -2.69 39.41
C ALA A 145 9.66 -1.99 40.68
N ASP A 146 8.67 -1.11 40.59
CA ASP A 146 8.05 -0.44 41.75
C ASP A 146 7.37 -1.44 42.70
N GLU A 147 6.57 -2.37 42.15
CA GLU A 147 5.92 -3.44 42.91
C GLU A 147 6.96 -4.29 43.67
N LEU A 148 8.05 -4.68 43.00
CA LEU A 148 9.14 -5.44 43.62
C LEU A 148 9.83 -4.64 44.73
N ARG A 149 10.05 -3.33 44.55
CA ARG A 149 10.65 -2.46 45.58
C ARG A 149 9.76 -2.38 46.82
N LYS A 150 8.46 -2.18 46.66
CA LYS A 150 7.49 -2.17 47.79
C LYS A 150 7.49 -3.49 48.54
N ARG A 151 7.50 -4.61 47.82
CA ARG A 151 7.59 -5.95 48.42
C ARG A 151 8.88 -6.17 49.21
N LEU A 152 10.02 -5.67 48.71
CA LEU A 152 11.30 -5.76 49.40
C LEU A 152 11.39 -4.82 50.61
N ALA A 153 10.73 -3.66 50.57
CA ALA A 153 10.65 -2.72 51.69
C ALA A 153 9.73 -3.19 52.83
N GLY A 154 8.96 -4.26 52.63
CA GLY A 154 8.01 -4.79 53.62
C GLY A 154 6.70 -4.01 53.70
N GLU A 155 6.39 -3.20 52.68
CA GLU A 155 5.19 -2.36 52.60
C GLU A 155 4.03 -3.04 51.86
N ALA A 156 4.13 -4.35 51.62
CA ALA A 156 3.17 -5.16 50.86
C ALA A 156 2.23 -5.95 51.77
#